data_AF-A0A7Y6Z1N8-F1
#
_entry.id   AF-A0A7Y6Z1N8-F1
#
_cell.length_a   1.000
_cell.length_b   1.000
_cell.length_c   1.000
_cell.angle_alpha   90.00
_cell.angle_beta   90.00
_cell.angle_gamma   90.00
#
_symmetry.space_group_name_H-M   'P 1'
#
loop_
_entity.id
_entity.type
_entity.pdbx_description
1 polymer ?
#
loop_
_entity_poly.entity_id
_entity_poly.type
_entity_poly.pdbx_seq_one_letter_code
_entity_poly.pdbx_strand_id
1 'polypeptide(L)'
;MVAGVARQAAARSAQDWGAEHSRSLAALIGAGLSPSQSVEVLRQQYPEHGWCLATLARRLNQGRSLSGSLRGLNLYGRRALLLLEAAEPAGRLPEALRAIAVESEKQRRRLSRLKAQLWLPVGLLAIAALCGFGLEHYWRGQPVVAALAGAVLPVAGGWVLMALLLRLLQRDSCFWLSWGWRLGMRRLAVYRRFYDQQFLRQLYWPLEAGNAATDAITTASDLLVAKSYRQRVTAARHKLGHGAPLVETLGMQGLLLEPSHRSSLMSAEAAGSLAAAIDHQLGLEAELLDLYLEAFYQWLPRIYYLLALSLGLGIIN
;
A
#
# COMPACT_ATOMS: atom_id res chain seq x y z
N MET A 1 -14.08 14.45 -27.57
CA MET A 1 -14.77 13.43 -26.73
C MET A 1 -13.95 12.14 -26.56
N VAL A 2 -13.37 11.58 -27.63
CA VAL A 2 -12.59 10.30 -27.63
C VAL A 2 -11.36 10.31 -26.68
N ALA A 3 -10.63 11.42 -26.58
CA ALA A 3 -9.47 11.51 -25.67
C ALA A 3 -9.83 11.46 -24.16
N GLY A 4 -11.05 11.84 -23.79
CA GLY A 4 -11.53 11.78 -22.41
C GLY A 4 -11.91 10.36 -21.98
N VAL A 5 -12.56 9.62 -22.88
CA VAL A 5 -12.94 8.21 -22.68
C VAL A 5 -11.69 7.32 -22.60
N ALA A 6 -10.69 7.55 -23.46
CA ALA A 6 -9.42 6.83 -23.41
C ALA A 6 -8.65 7.09 -22.09
N ARG A 7 -8.69 8.31 -21.55
CA ARG A 7 -8.09 8.62 -20.23
C ARG A 7 -8.83 7.97 -19.07
N GLN A 8 -10.17 7.92 -19.11
CA GLN A 8 -10.97 7.24 -18.08
C GLN A 8 -10.81 5.71 -18.13
N ALA A 9 -10.75 5.12 -19.33
CA ALA A 9 -10.47 3.71 -19.50
C ALA A 9 -9.05 3.35 -19.01
N ALA A 10 -8.05 4.16 -19.36
CA ALA A 10 -6.67 3.98 -18.87
C ALA A 10 -6.55 4.12 -17.34
N ALA A 11 -7.32 5.03 -16.73
CA ALA A 11 -7.34 5.20 -15.28
C ALA A 11 -7.99 4.00 -14.57
N ARG A 12 -9.04 3.41 -15.15
CA ARG A 12 -9.68 2.19 -14.63
C ARG A 12 -8.79 0.95 -14.81
N SER A 13 -8.17 0.78 -15.98
CA SER A 13 -7.24 -0.34 -16.20
C SER A 13 -6.01 -0.27 -15.28
N ALA A 14 -5.49 0.93 -15.00
CA ALA A 14 -4.41 1.07 -14.03
C ALA A 14 -4.83 0.70 -12.60
N GLN A 15 -6.12 0.81 -12.28
CA GLN A 15 -6.67 0.51 -10.96
C GLN A 15 -6.87 -1.01 -10.74
N ASP A 16 -7.09 -1.76 -11.81
CA ASP A 16 -7.26 -3.22 -11.77
C ASP A 16 -5.94 -4.00 -11.93
N TRP A 17 -4.87 -3.30 -12.33
CA TRP A 17 -3.51 -3.82 -12.33
C TRP A 17 -3.12 -4.38 -10.95
N GLY A 18 -2.48 -5.54 -10.92
CA GLY A 18 -2.37 -6.32 -9.68
C GLY A 18 -1.29 -7.39 -9.66
N ALA A 19 -1.46 -8.30 -8.69
CA ALA A 19 -0.52 -9.38 -8.41
C ALA A 19 -0.35 -10.33 -9.59
N GLU A 20 -1.43 -10.65 -10.29
CA GLU A 20 -1.45 -11.62 -11.40
C GLU A 20 -0.60 -11.12 -12.58
N HIS A 21 -0.80 -9.89 -13.03
CA HIS A 21 0.00 -9.26 -14.08
C HIS A 21 1.50 -9.26 -13.75
N SER A 22 1.84 -8.96 -12.50
CA SER A 22 3.23 -8.94 -12.02
C SER A 22 3.83 -10.35 -11.95
N ARG A 23 3.04 -11.36 -11.56
CA ARG A 23 3.45 -12.78 -11.59
C ARG A 23 3.67 -13.27 -13.00
N SER A 24 2.75 -12.97 -13.92
CA SER A 24 2.88 -13.37 -15.32
C SER A 24 4.11 -12.72 -15.96
N LEU A 25 4.34 -11.43 -15.72
CA LEU A 25 5.56 -10.75 -16.19
C LEU A 25 6.83 -11.39 -15.60
N ALA A 26 6.83 -11.72 -14.31
CA ALA A 26 7.95 -12.39 -13.65
C ALA A 26 8.24 -13.78 -14.23
N ALA A 27 7.19 -14.55 -14.53
CA ALA A 27 7.30 -15.89 -15.10
C ALA A 27 7.85 -15.85 -16.52
N LEU A 28 7.36 -14.93 -17.36
CA LEU A 28 7.82 -14.77 -18.74
C LEU A 28 9.28 -14.32 -18.80
N ILE A 29 9.65 -13.29 -18.02
CA ILE A 29 11.05 -12.82 -17.96
C ILE A 29 11.95 -13.91 -17.35
N GLY A 30 11.47 -14.60 -16.30
CA GLY A 30 12.19 -15.73 -15.70
C GLY A 30 12.37 -16.92 -16.63
N ALA A 31 11.50 -17.10 -17.62
CA ALA A 31 11.62 -18.10 -18.68
C ALA A 31 12.59 -17.68 -19.80
N GLY A 32 13.24 -16.51 -19.67
CA GLY A 32 14.22 -16.01 -20.61
C GLY A 32 13.65 -15.12 -21.72
N LEU A 33 12.36 -14.76 -21.69
CA LEU A 33 11.82 -13.80 -22.64
C LEU A 33 12.34 -12.40 -22.31
N SER A 34 12.62 -11.61 -23.34
CA SER A 34 12.94 -10.18 -23.14
C SER A 34 11.75 -9.43 -22.52
N PRO A 35 11.97 -8.30 -21.81
CA PRO A 35 10.88 -7.51 -21.24
C PRO A 35 9.86 -7.03 -22.29
N SER A 36 10.30 -6.66 -23.50
CA SER A 36 9.37 -6.26 -24.58
C SER A 36 8.50 -7.42 -25.07
N GLN A 37 9.08 -8.61 -25.26
CA GLN A 37 8.33 -9.81 -25.64
C GLN A 37 7.35 -10.23 -24.53
N SER A 38 7.79 -10.17 -23.28
CA SER A 38 6.95 -10.51 -22.12
C SER A 38 5.73 -9.61 -22.02
N VAL A 39 5.89 -8.30 -22.28
CA VAL A 39 4.78 -7.34 -22.30
C VAL A 39 3.83 -7.59 -23.48
N GLU A 40 4.34 -8.01 -24.63
CA GLU A 40 3.50 -8.31 -25.79
C GLU A 40 2.64 -9.57 -25.57
N VAL A 41 3.21 -10.62 -24.96
CA VAL A 41 2.43 -11.79 -24.51
C VAL A 41 1.38 -11.38 -23.49
N LEU A 42 1.74 -10.53 -22.52
CA LEU A 42 0.80 -10.03 -21.51
C LEU A 42 -0.34 -9.22 -22.13
N ARG A 43 -0.07 -8.47 -23.20
CA ARG A 43 -1.08 -7.70 -23.95
C ARG A 43 -2.12 -8.59 -24.61
N GLN A 44 -1.73 -9.78 -25.06
CA GLN A 44 -2.65 -10.77 -25.64
C GLN A 44 -3.50 -11.44 -24.57
N GLN A 45 -2.93 -11.70 -23.39
CA GLN A 45 -3.64 -12.30 -22.25
C GLN A 45 -4.65 -11.34 -21.60
N TYR A 46 -4.33 -10.04 -21.54
CA TYR A 46 -5.11 -9.02 -20.84
C TYR A 46 -5.48 -7.85 -21.78
N PRO A 47 -6.41 -8.07 -22.73
CA PRO A 47 -6.78 -7.07 -23.75
C PRO A 47 -7.36 -5.78 -23.14
N GLU A 48 -7.98 -5.86 -21.97
CA GLU A 48 -8.52 -4.72 -21.22
C GLU A 48 -7.43 -3.72 -20.78
N HIS A 49 -6.18 -4.17 -20.66
CA HIS A 49 -5.01 -3.34 -20.36
C HIS A 49 -4.23 -2.94 -21.62
N GLY A 50 -4.77 -3.20 -22.81
CA GLY A 50 -4.07 -3.14 -24.09
C GLY A 50 -3.40 -1.80 -24.40
N TRP A 51 -4.01 -0.66 -24.05
CA TRP A 51 -3.42 0.67 -24.29
C TRP A 51 -2.18 0.93 -23.43
N CYS A 52 -2.24 0.58 -22.14
CA CYS A 52 -1.12 0.74 -21.21
C CYS A 52 0.04 -0.18 -21.63
N LEU A 53 -0.27 -1.44 -21.95
CA LEU A 53 0.71 -2.44 -22.36
C LEU A 53 1.32 -2.13 -23.74
N ALA A 54 0.54 -1.61 -24.70
CA ALA A 54 1.08 -1.15 -25.98
C ALA A 54 2.03 0.05 -25.80
N THR A 55 1.69 0.98 -24.91
CA THR A 55 2.57 2.12 -24.59
C THR A 55 3.86 1.64 -23.92
N LEU A 56 3.75 0.66 -23.01
CA LEU A 56 4.90 0.04 -22.34
C LEU A 56 5.81 -0.69 -23.34
N ALA A 57 5.25 -1.56 -24.20
CA ALA A 57 5.99 -2.28 -25.24
C ALA A 57 6.72 -1.32 -26.18
N ARG A 58 6.06 -0.25 -26.63
CA ARG A 58 6.68 0.78 -27.47
C ARG A 58 7.88 1.45 -26.78
N ARG A 59 7.77 1.79 -25.49
CA ARG A 59 8.87 2.43 -24.73
C ARG A 59 10.04 1.46 -24.53
N LEU A 60 9.76 0.19 -24.27
CA LEU A 60 10.78 -0.86 -24.16
C LEU A 60 11.50 -1.10 -25.50
N ASN A 61 10.76 -1.13 -26.61
CA ASN A 61 11.33 -1.26 -27.96
C ASN A 61 12.20 -0.06 -28.36
N GLN A 62 12.04 1.10 -27.71
CA GLN A 62 12.92 2.27 -27.85
C GLN A 62 14.19 2.16 -27.00
N GLY A 63 14.44 1.03 -26.35
CA GLY A 63 15.61 0.79 -25.51
C GLY A 63 15.52 1.43 -24.11
N ARG A 64 14.34 1.88 -23.69
CA ARG A 64 14.16 2.37 -22.31
C ARG A 64 14.10 1.21 -21.33
N SER A 65 14.59 1.45 -20.12
CA SER A 65 14.46 0.54 -18.99
C SER A 65 12.97 0.25 -18.68
N LEU A 66 12.66 -0.93 -18.17
CA LEU A 66 11.32 -1.34 -17.71
C LEU A 66 10.81 -0.39 -16.63
N SER A 67 11.64 -0.11 -15.62
CA SER A 67 11.33 0.84 -14.56
C SER A 67 10.99 2.23 -15.11
N GLY A 68 11.80 2.74 -16.05
CA GLY A 68 11.59 4.03 -16.71
C GLY A 68 10.37 4.04 -17.64
N SER A 69 10.08 2.91 -18.28
CA SER A 69 8.94 2.76 -19.18
C SER A 69 7.60 2.72 -18.44
N LEU A 70 7.59 2.17 -17.22
CA LEU A 70 6.43 2.14 -16.33
C LEU A 70 6.14 3.49 -15.67
N ARG A 71 7.12 4.41 -15.58
CA ARG A 71 6.89 5.76 -15.04
C ARG A 71 5.82 6.50 -15.86
N GLY A 72 4.82 7.05 -15.16
CA GLY A 72 3.72 7.81 -15.76
C GLY A 72 2.57 6.96 -16.32
N LEU A 73 2.63 5.63 -16.24
CA LEU A 73 1.49 4.75 -16.56
C LEU A 73 0.59 4.47 -15.34
N ASN A 74 0.99 4.90 -14.14
CA ASN A 74 0.28 4.68 -12.87
C ASN A 74 -0.09 3.20 -12.56
N LEU A 75 0.49 2.23 -13.27
CA LEU A 75 0.30 0.79 -13.02
C LEU A 75 0.96 0.35 -11.71
N TYR A 76 2.12 0.92 -11.42
CA TYR A 76 2.89 0.63 -10.22
C TYR A 76 3.08 1.89 -9.39
N GLY A 77 2.89 1.75 -8.07
CA GLY A 77 3.23 2.81 -7.12
C GLY A 77 4.74 3.06 -7.04
N ARG A 78 5.12 4.20 -6.47
CA ARG A 78 6.52 4.65 -6.37
C ARG A 78 7.48 3.60 -5.78
N ARG A 79 7.03 2.85 -4.77
CA ARG A 79 7.82 1.77 -4.12
C ARG A 79 8.17 0.64 -5.09
N ALA A 80 7.18 0.16 -5.85
CA ALA A 80 7.38 -0.90 -6.83
C ALA A 80 8.29 -0.44 -7.99
N LEU A 81 8.15 0.80 -8.45
CA LEU A 81 9.02 1.37 -9.49
C LEU A 81 10.48 1.44 -9.06
N LEU A 82 10.76 1.87 -7.83
CA LEU A 82 12.11 1.94 -7.30
C LEU A 82 12.73 0.57 -7.06
N LEU A 83 11.91 -0.42 -6.67
CA LEU A 83 12.37 -1.80 -6.60
C LEU A 83 12.78 -2.33 -7.99
N LEU A 84 11.97 -2.07 -9.02
CA LEU A 84 12.32 -2.45 -10.39
C LEU A 84 13.58 -1.72 -10.85
N GLU A 85 13.73 -0.43 -10.55
CA GLU A 85 14.92 0.36 -10.90
C GLU A 85 16.20 -0.17 -10.25
N ALA A 86 16.14 -0.64 -9.00
CA ALA A 86 17.27 -1.24 -8.32
C ALA A 86 17.57 -2.67 -8.78
N ALA A 87 16.55 -3.43 -9.20
CA ALA A 87 16.70 -4.83 -9.62
C ALA A 87 17.07 -4.99 -11.11
N GLU A 88 16.69 -4.02 -11.93
CA GLU A 88 16.92 -4.01 -13.38
C GLU A 88 18.40 -4.09 -13.78
N PRO A 89 19.32 -3.25 -13.27
CA PRO A 89 20.74 -3.36 -13.62
C PRO A 89 21.39 -4.62 -13.04
N ALA A 90 20.82 -5.18 -11.95
CA ALA A 90 21.27 -6.43 -11.35
C ALA A 90 20.78 -7.69 -12.11
N GLY A 91 19.93 -7.54 -13.13
CA GLY A 91 19.34 -8.66 -13.86
C GLY A 91 18.30 -9.46 -13.06
N ARG A 92 17.82 -8.92 -11.93
CA ARG A 92 16.91 -9.58 -10.98
C ARG A 92 15.46 -9.11 -11.07
N LEU A 93 15.05 -8.76 -12.28
CA LEU A 93 13.68 -8.34 -12.58
C LEU A 93 12.63 -9.41 -12.20
N PRO A 94 12.82 -10.72 -12.46
CA PRO A 94 11.86 -11.75 -12.06
C PRO A 94 11.59 -11.77 -10.56
N GLU A 95 12.64 -11.68 -9.74
CA GLU A 95 12.56 -11.68 -8.28
C GLU A 95 11.80 -10.44 -7.79
N ALA A 96 12.16 -9.26 -8.30
CA ALA A 96 11.48 -8.00 -7.97
C ALA A 96 9.99 -8.01 -8.35
N LEU A 97 9.64 -8.58 -9.49
CA LEU A 97 8.24 -8.68 -9.93
C LEU A 97 7.42 -9.67 -9.09
N ARG A 98 8.01 -10.81 -8.69
CA ARG A 98 7.38 -11.74 -7.74
C ARG A 98 7.14 -11.08 -6.39
N ALA A 99 8.14 -10.35 -5.88
CA ALA A 99 8.04 -9.57 -4.65
C ALA A 99 6.89 -8.56 -4.70
N ILE A 100 6.79 -7.78 -5.79
CA ILE A 100 5.70 -6.83 -6.01
C ILE A 100 4.36 -7.54 -6.05
N ALA A 101 4.29 -8.71 -6.69
CA ALA A 101 3.06 -9.48 -6.75
C ALA A 101 2.58 -9.93 -5.37
N VAL A 102 3.47 -10.55 -4.57
CA VAL A 102 3.16 -10.98 -3.20
C VAL A 102 2.70 -9.79 -2.36
N GLU A 103 3.37 -8.66 -2.48
CA GLU A 103 3.01 -7.47 -1.73
C GLU A 103 1.64 -6.91 -2.14
N SER A 104 1.37 -6.83 -3.43
CA SER A 104 0.08 -6.36 -3.93
C SER A 104 -1.07 -7.30 -3.54
N GLU A 105 -0.82 -8.60 -3.44
CA GLU A 105 -1.82 -9.57 -2.95
C GLU A 105 -2.12 -9.37 -1.46
N LYS A 106 -1.08 -9.20 -0.64
CA LYS A 106 -1.24 -8.88 0.79
C LYS A 106 -2.06 -7.60 0.97
N GLN A 107 -1.79 -6.55 0.18
CA GLN A 107 -2.57 -5.32 0.20
C GLN A 107 -4.03 -5.53 -0.22
N ARG A 108 -4.28 -6.28 -1.29
CA ARG A 108 -5.65 -6.60 -1.75
C ARG A 108 -6.44 -7.39 -0.69
N ARG A 109 -5.82 -8.38 -0.03
CA ARG A 109 -6.44 -9.15 1.06
C ARG A 109 -6.81 -8.27 2.26
N ARG A 110 -5.95 -7.30 2.62
CA ARG A 110 -6.27 -6.32 3.68
C ARG A 110 -7.47 -5.45 3.29
N LEU A 111 -7.47 -4.94 2.06
CA LEU A 111 -8.56 -4.09 1.57
C LEU A 111 -9.89 -4.85 1.41
N SER A 112 -9.88 -6.11 0.98
CA SER A 112 -11.10 -6.90 0.86
C SER A 112 -11.71 -7.20 2.22
N ARG A 113 -10.88 -7.52 3.23
CA ARG A 113 -11.33 -7.67 4.62
C ARG A 113 -11.96 -6.37 5.16
N LEU A 114 -11.33 -5.22 4.94
CA LEU A 114 -11.88 -3.89 5.27
C LEU A 114 -13.26 -3.65 4.65
N LYS A 115 -13.39 -3.93 3.35
CA LYS A 115 -14.65 -3.73 2.62
C LYS A 115 -15.76 -4.66 3.13
N ALA A 116 -15.45 -5.93 3.35
CA ALA A 116 -16.43 -6.92 3.80
C ALA A 116 -17.05 -6.54 5.16
N GLN A 117 -16.24 -6.02 6.08
CA GLN A 117 -16.70 -5.71 7.43
C GLN A 117 -17.48 -4.38 7.53
N LEU A 118 -17.28 -3.46 6.57
CA LEU A 118 -18.02 -2.19 6.49
C LEU A 118 -19.34 -2.30 5.74
N TRP A 119 -19.53 -3.35 4.93
CA TRP A 119 -20.79 -3.59 4.22
C TRP A 119 -21.97 -3.84 5.18
N LEU A 120 -21.74 -4.64 6.23
CA LEU A 120 -22.74 -4.97 7.24
C LEU A 120 -23.35 -3.73 7.91
N PRO A 121 -22.54 -2.77 8.42
CA PRO A 121 -23.06 -1.53 8.98
C PRO A 121 -23.93 -0.69 8.05
N VAL A 122 -23.60 -0.64 6.75
CA VAL A 122 -24.38 0.12 5.77
C VAL A 122 -25.74 -0.52 5.52
N GLY A 123 -25.79 -1.85 5.45
CA GLY A 123 -27.07 -2.58 5.36
C GLY A 123 -27.99 -2.27 6.54
N LEU A 124 -27.44 -2.27 7.76
CA LEU A 124 -28.24 -1.98 8.96
C LEU A 124 -28.76 -0.53 8.98
N LEU A 125 -27.95 0.44 8.56
CA LEU A 125 -28.40 1.83 8.43
C LEU A 125 -29.50 2.00 7.40
N ALA A 126 -29.42 1.28 6.28
CA ALA A 126 -30.47 1.31 5.27
C ALA A 126 -31.80 0.81 5.84
N ILE A 127 -31.76 -0.30 6.58
CA ILE A 127 -32.95 -0.84 7.26
C ILE A 127 -33.47 0.15 8.33
N ALA A 128 -32.58 0.70 9.16
CA ALA A 128 -32.96 1.66 10.21
C ALA A 128 -33.61 2.93 9.63
N ALA A 129 -33.06 3.46 8.53
CA ALA A 129 -33.65 4.59 7.83
C ALA A 129 -35.02 4.23 7.25
N LEU A 130 -35.15 3.10 6.57
CA LEU A 130 -36.45 2.65 6.03
C LEU A 130 -37.51 2.50 7.12
N CYS A 131 -37.17 1.87 8.24
CA CYS A 131 -38.09 1.69 9.38
C CYS A 131 -38.45 3.02 10.05
N GLY A 132 -37.46 3.89 10.30
CA GLY A 132 -37.66 5.18 10.97
C GLY A 132 -38.56 6.12 10.17
N PHE A 133 -38.19 6.40 8.92
CA PHE A 133 -38.97 7.30 8.04
C PHE A 133 -40.33 6.69 7.68
N GLY A 134 -40.39 5.37 7.51
CA GLY A 134 -41.64 4.65 7.26
C GLY A 134 -42.63 4.79 8.41
N LEU A 135 -42.18 4.61 9.66
CA LEU A 135 -43.03 4.77 10.83
C LEU A 135 -43.48 6.23 10.99
N GLU A 136 -42.56 7.19 10.92
CA GLU A 136 -42.88 8.61 11.08
C GLU A 136 -43.91 9.11 10.06
N HIS A 137 -43.78 8.71 8.78
CA HIS A 137 -44.74 9.09 7.75
C HIS A 137 -46.08 8.37 7.86
N TYR A 138 -46.09 7.11 8.30
CA TYR A 138 -47.32 6.39 8.59
C TYR A 138 -48.15 7.10 9.67
N TRP A 139 -47.49 7.56 10.74
CA TRP A 139 -48.16 8.34 11.79
C TRP A 139 -48.65 9.71 11.31
N ARG A 140 -47.96 10.35 10.36
CA ARG A 140 -48.37 11.64 9.76
C ARG A 140 -49.40 11.52 8.62
N GLY A 141 -49.80 10.31 8.24
CA GLY A 141 -50.76 10.09 7.16
C GLY A 141 -50.27 10.49 5.76
N GLN A 142 -48.96 10.58 5.55
CA GLN A 142 -48.36 10.99 4.28
C GLN A 142 -48.15 9.80 3.32
N PRO A 143 -48.06 10.04 2.00
CA PRO A 143 -47.81 8.98 1.03
C PRO A 143 -46.45 8.32 1.26
N VAL A 144 -46.38 7.00 1.04
CA VAL A 144 -45.15 6.18 1.19
C VAL A 144 -43.98 6.72 0.36
N VAL A 145 -44.26 7.41 -0.75
CA VAL A 145 -43.24 8.05 -1.59
C VAL A 145 -42.44 9.10 -0.83
N ALA A 146 -43.07 9.87 0.08
CA ALA A 146 -42.40 10.87 0.90
C ALA A 146 -41.47 10.21 1.95
N ALA A 147 -41.89 9.07 2.51
CA ALA A 147 -41.07 8.26 3.41
C ALA A 147 -39.80 7.73 2.71
N LEU A 148 -39.96 7.22 1.49
CA LEU A 148 -38.83 6.76 0.67
C LEU A 148 -37.90 7.91 0.31
N ALA A 149 -38.44 9.08 -0.05
CA ALA A 149 -37.65 10.27 -0.35
C ALA A 149 -36.81 10.74 0.86
N GLY A 150 -37.40 10.73 2.07
CA GLY A 150 -36.70 11.07 3.32
C GLY A 150 -35.58 10.08 3.66
N ALA A 151 -35.80 8.78 3.40
CA ALA A 151 -34.80 7.74 3.65
C ALA A 151 -33.60 7.77 2.69
N VAL A 152 -33.70 8.39 1.51
CA VAL A 152 -32.58 8.46 0.55
C VAL A 152 -31.39 9.26 1.09
N LEU A 153 -31.65 10.39 1.76
CA LEU A 153 -30.61 11.27 2.32
C LEU A 153 -29.67 10.59 3.33
N PRO A 154 -30.17 9.94 4.40
CA PRO A 154 -29.31 9.25 5.37
C PRO A 154 -28.62 8.03 4.78
N VAL A 155 -29.26 7.30 3.86
CA VAL A 155 -28.63 6.16 3.19
C VAL A 155 -27.49 6.63 2.28
N ALA A 156 -27.72 7.68 1.50
CA ALA A 156 -26.69 8.31 0.68
C ALA A 156 -25.57 8.91 1.55
N GLY A 157 -25.91 9.57 2.66
CA GLY A 157 -24.95 10.13 3.61
C GLY A 157 -24.07 9.05 4.26
N GLY A 158 -24.67 7.94 4.71
CA GLY A 158 -23.94 6.78 5.21
C GLY A 158 -23.05 6.15 4.14
N TRP A 159 -23.56 6.00 2.91
CA TRP A 159 -22.76 5.47 1.80
C TRP A 159 -21.57 6.38 1.44
N VAL A 160 -21.79 7.71 1.42
CA VAL A 160 -20.73 8.71 1.23
C VAL A 160 -19.73 8.68 2.37
N LEU A 161 -20.19 8.56 3.62
CA LEU A 161 -19.33 8.43 4.79
C LEU A 161 -18.48 7.17 4.71
N MET A 162 -19.05 6.03 4.33
CA MET A 162 -18.32 4.78 4.10
C MET A 162 -17.30 4.95 2.96
N ALA A 163 -17.70 5.55 1.84
CA ALA A 163 -16.78 5.81 0.73
C ALA A 163 -15.64 6.76 1.13
N LEU A 164 -15.92 7.76 1.96
CA LEU A 164 -14.93 8.67 2.52
C LEU A 164 -14.00 7.94 3.49
N LEU A 165 -14.53 7.12 4.40
CA LEU A 165 -13.77 6.30 5.34
C LEU A 165 -12.85 5.34 4.60
N LEU A 166 -13.37 4.63 3.60
CA LEU A 166 -12.58 3.75 2.74
C LEU A 166 -11.50 4.51 1.98
N ARG A 167 -11.80 5.69 1.43
CA ARG A 167 -10.80 6.55 0.76
C ARG A 167 -9.74 7.09 1.72
N LEU A 168 -10.12 7.43 2.95
CA LEU A 168 -9.21 7.91 3.99
C LEU A 168 -8.31 6.79 4.50
N LEU A 169 -8.84 5.57 4.60
CA LEU A 169 -8.11 4.39 5.01
C LEU A 169 -7.23 3.83 3.89
N GLN A 170 -7.63 4.02 2.63
CA GLN A 170 -6.81 3.78 1.43
C GLN A 170 -5.80 4.89 1.16
N ARG A 171 -5.92 6.05 1.81
CA ARG A 171 -4.96 7.15 1.70
C ARG A 171 -3.65 6.65 2.31
N ASP A 172 -2.57 6.71 1.52
CA ASP A 172 -1.23 6.18 1.85
C ASP A 172 -0.91 6.24 3.36
N SER A 173 -0.32 5.19 3.92
CA SER A 173 0.15 5.19 5.31
C SER A 173 1.05 6.40 5.62
N CYS A 174 1.71 6.96 4.60
CA CYS A 174 2.47 8.21 4.63
C CYS A 174 1.63 9.48 4.94
N PHE A 175 0.35 9.54 4.56
CA PHE A 175 -0.57 10.63 4.90
C PHE A 175 -0.85 10.66 6.40
N TRP A 176 -1.27 9.53 6.97
CA TRP A 176 -1.46 9.38 8.41
C TRP A 176 -0.17 9.63 9.19
N LEU A 177 0.97 9.23 8.60
CA LEU A 177 2.30 9.58 9.09
C LEU A 177 2.53 11.09 9.13
N SER A 178 2.26 11.81 8.03
CA SER A 178 2.42 13.26 7.95
C SER A 178 1.47 13.99 8.91
N TRP A 179 0.29 13.42 9.16
CA TRP A 179 -0.68 13.95 10.10
C TRP A 179 -0.22 13.77 11.55
N GLY A 180 0.27 12.58 11.92
CA GLY A 180 0.93 12.34 13.21
C GLY A 180 2.17 13.20 13.43
N TRP A 181 2.89 13.56 12.35
CA TRP A 181 4.02 14.49 12.41
C TRP A 181 3.57 15.91 12.75
N ARG A 182 2.47 16.39 12.16
CA ARG A 182 1.86 17.70 12.44
C ARG A 182 1.26 17.77 13.85
N LEU A 183 0.76 16.63 14.36
CA LEU A 183 0.19 16.50 15.71
C LEU A 183 1.24 16.27 16.81
N GLY A 184 2.55 16.29 16.49
CA GLY A 184 3.61 16.18 17.51
C GLY A 184 3.83 14.78 18.09
N MET A 185 3.27 13.73 17.48
CA MET A 185 3.33 12.34 17.96
C MET A 185 4.71 11.66 17.83
N ARG A 186 5.80 12.43 17.66
CA ARG A 186 7.19 11.92 17.48
C ARG A 186 7.72 11.14 18.69
N ARG A 187 7.10 11.29 19.87
CA ARG A 187 7.50 10.62 21.11
C ARG A 187 6.86 9.24 21.31
N LEU A 188 5.84 8.89 20.53
CA LEU A 188 5.17 7.59 20.67
C LEU A 188 6.02 6.47 20.05
N ALA A 189 6.32 5.45 20.85
CA ALA A 189 7.14 4.30 20.43
C ALA A 189 6.55 3.58 19.20
N VAL A 190 5.22 3.52 19.09
CA VAL A 190 4.48 2.92 17.95
C VAL A 190 4.84 3.61 16.63
N TYR A 191 4.94 4.93 16.64
CA TYR A 191 5.26 5.71 15.44
C TYR A 191 6.70 5.45 14.97
N ARG A 192 7.64 5.35 15.93
CA ARG A 192 9.06 5.07 15.65
C ARG A 192 9.25 3.64 15.14
N ARG A 193 8.59 2.66 15.76
CA ARG A 193 8.55 1.25 15.30
C ARG A 193 8.07 1.17 13.86
N PHE A 194 6.97 1.84 13.52
CA PHE A 194 6.45 1.82 12.15
C PHE A 194 7.45 2.34 11.10
N TYR A 195 8.21 3.41 11.39
CA TYR A 195 9.24 3.88 10.47
C TYR A 195 10.40 2.90 10.31
N ASP A 196 10.86 2.31 11.42
CA ASP A 196 11.92 1.30 11.38
C ASP A 196 11.49 0.09 10.55
N GLN A 197 10.24 -0.35 10.68
CA GLN A 197 9.66 -1.42 9.85
C GLN A 197 9.60 -1.06 8.37
N GLN A 198 9.07 0.14 8.05
CA GLN A 198 9.01 0.59 6.66
C GLN A 198 10.40 0.69 6.06
N PHE A 199 11.39 1.15 6.84
CA PHE A 199 12.79 1.21 6.43
C PHE A 199 13.40 -0.17 6.20
N LEU A 200 13.28 -1.09 7.16
CA LEU A 200 13.74 -2.48 7.04
C LEU A 200 13.16 -3.15 5.79
N ARG A 201 11.89 -2.89 5.49
CA ARG A 201 11.22 -3.41 4.30
C ARG A 201 11.74 -2.84 2.99
N GLN A 202 12.15 -1.57 2.96
CA GLN A 202 12.82 -1.01 1.78
C GLN A 202 14.27 -1.53 1.66
N LEU A 203 14.91 -1.84 2.79
CA LEU A 203 16.28 -2.34 2.83
C LEU A 203 16.37 -3.82 2.46
N TYR A 204 15.35 -4.60 2.82
CA TYR A 204 15.27 -6.03 2.58
C TYR A 204 15.45 -6.38 1.10
N TRP A 205 14.67 -5.75 0.22
CA TRP A 205 14.62 -6.19 -1.17
C TRP A 205 15.93 -6.02 -1.95
N PRO A 206 16.66 -4.89 -1.86
CA PRO A 206 17.98 -4.79 -2.48
C PRO A 206 18.99 -5.79 -1.88
N LEU A 207 18.91 -6.08 -0.57
CA LEU A 207 19.78 -7.05 0.08
C LEU A 207 19.48 -8.49 -0.38
N GLU A 208 18.20 -8.86 -0.48
CA GLU A 208 17.78 -10.14 -1.05
C GLU A 208 18.18 -10.22 -2.54
N ALA A 209 18.13 -9.09 -3.24
CA ALA A 209 18.65 -8.91 -4.59
C ALA A 209 20.19 -9.02 -4.67
N GLY A 210 20.90 -9.24 -3.55
CA GLY A 210 22.35 -9.44 -3.53
C GLY A 210 23.13 -8.15 -3.76
N ASN A 211 22.47 -7.00 -3.72
CA ASN A 211 23.13 -5.70 -3.83
C ASN A 211 23.93 -5.42 -2.55
N ALA A 212 25.01 -4.65 -2.69
CA ALA A 212 25.80 -4.22 -1.55
C ALA A 212 24.96 -3.41 -0.55
N ALA A 213 25.27 -3.52 0.74
CA ALA A 213 24.54 -2.83 1.80
C ALA A 213 24.51 -1.30 1.62
N THR A 214 25.52 -0.73 0.97
CA THR A 214 25.59 0.70 0.60
C THR A 214 24.50 1.09 -0.40
N ASP A 215 24.27 0.25 -1.43
CA ASP A 215 23.30 0.48 -2.49
C ASP A 215 21.86 0.20 -2.02
N ALA A 216 21.72 -0.75 -1.09
CA ALA A 216 20.46 -1.00 -0.41
C ALA A 216 20.02 0.23 0.41
N ILE A 217 20.96 0.85 1.14
CA ILE A 217 20.67 2.04 1.94
C ILE A 217 20.38 3.28 1.10
N THR A 218 21.09 3.49 -0.01
CA THR A 218 20.80 4.63 -0.90
C THR A 218 19.37 4.54 -1.42
N THR A 219 19.00 3.38 -1.97
CA THR A 219 17.65 3.09 -2.48
C THR A 219 16.58 3.25 -1.39
N ALA A 220 16.82 2.72 -0.19
CA ALA A 220 15.89 2.86 0.93
C ALA A 220 15.76 4.32 1.41
N SER A 221 16.83 5.11 1.38
CA SER A 221 16.83 6.51 1.85
C SER A 221 15.98 7.44 0.99
N ASP A 222 15.89 7.19 -0.32
CA ASP A 222 15.12 8.01 -1.26
C ASP A 222 13.61 7.75 -1.18
N LEU A 223 13.23 6.63 -0.55
CA LEU A 223 11.84 6.22 -0.30
C LEU A 223 11.28 6.77 1.01
N LEU A 224 12.12 7.30 1.90
CA LEU A 224 11.71 7.78 3.21
C LEU A 224 11.14 9.21 3.13
N VAL A 225 9.89 9.37 3.57
CA VAL A 225 9.16 10.64 3.54
C VAL A 225 9.64 11.62 4.63
N ALA A 226 10.18 11.12 5.75
CA ALA A 226 10.57 11.96 6.88
C ALA A 226 11.99 12.53 6.73
N LYS A 227 12.10 13.87 6.65
CA LYS A 227 13.37 14.60 6.54
C LYS A 227 14.38 14.23 7.65
N SER A 228 13.94 14.09 8.91
CA SER A 228 14.86 13.76 10.01
C SER A 228 15.30 12.29 10.02
N TYR A 229 14.49 11.38 9.47
CA TYR A 229 14.89 9.98 9.32
C TYR A 229 15.88 9.85 8.15
N ARG A 230 15.61 10.56 7.04
CA ARG A 230 16.53 10.67 5.91
C ARG A 230 17.90 11.21 6.33
N GLN A 231 17.94 12.25 7.16
CA GLN A 231 19.20 12.79 7.71
C GLN A 231 20.03 11.76 8.50
N ARG A 232 19.38 10.92 9.31
CA ARG A 232 20.05 9.86 10.08
C ARG A 232 20.56 8.74 9.18
N VAL A 233 19.77 8.35 8.18
CA VAL A 233 20.17 7.34 7.18
C VAL A 233 21.32 7.86 6.31
N THR A 234 21.31 9.14 5.92
CA THR A 234 22.44 9.74 5.19
C THR A 234 23.70 9.83 6.05
N ALA A 235 23.56 10.08 7.36
CA ALA A 235 24.70 10.06 8.29
C ALA A 235 25.27 8.64 8.47
N ALA A 236 24.40 7.62 8.52
CA ALA A 236 24.83 6.22 8.54
C ALA A 236 25.55 5.84 7.24
N ARG A 237 25.05 6.27 6.08
CA ARG A 237 25.65 6.01 4.76
C ARG A 237 27.10 6.48 4.67
N HIS A 238 27.40 7.67 5.21
CA HIS A 238 28.77 8.20 5.19
C HIS A 238 29.74 7.33 6.00
N LYS A 239 29.28 6.65 7.05
CA LYS A 239 30.12 5.77 7.87
C LYS A 239 30.29 4.37 7.28
N LEU A 240 29.37 3.93 6.43
CA LEU A 240 29.40 2.62 5.78
C LEU A 240 30.45 2.49 4.66
N GLY A 241 30.83 3.60 4.03
CA GLY A 241 31.89 3.63 3.02
C GLY A 241 33.27 3.17 3.53
N HIS A 242 33.42 2.95 4.84
CA HIS A 242 34.65 2.48 5.49
C HIS A 242 34.61 1.01 5.94
N GLY A 243 33.63 0.21 5.50
CA GLY A 243 33.56 -1.23 5.81
C GLY A 243 33.00 -1.57 7.20
N ALA A 244 32.37 -0.60 7.86
CA ALA A 244 31.68 -0.83 9.13
C ALA A 244 30.39 -1.66 8.95
N PRO A 245 29.96 -2.46 9.94
CA PRO A 245 28.71 -3.22 9.87
C PRO A 245 27.48 -2.30 9.72
N LEU A 246 26.57 -2.67 8.83
CA LEU A 246 25.30 -2.00 8.53
C LEU A 246 24.43 -1.84 9.77
N VAL A 247 24.24 -2.92 10.53
CA VAL A 247 23.32 -2.92 11.66
C VAL A 247 23.89 -2.09 12.81
N GLU A 248 25.21 -2.13 13.00
CA GLU A 248 25.92 -1.33 14.01
C GLU A 248 25.82 0.17 13.70
N THR A 249 26.14 0.56 12.47
CA THR A 249 26.13 1.96 12.03
C THR A 249 24.72 2.56 12.08
N LEU A 250 23.70 1.78 11.71
CA LEU A 250 22.30 2.18 11.83
C LEU A 250 21.90 2.36 13.31
N GLY A 251 22.30 1.43 14.18
CA GLY A 251 22.10 1.50 15.62
C GLY A 251 22.67 2.77 16.25
N MET A 252 23.91 3.14 15.88
CA MET A 252 24.59 4.35 16.36
C MET A 252 23.88 5.65 15.96
N GLN A 253 23.19 5.67 14.82
CA GLN A 253 22.39 6.82 14.37
C GLN A 253 20.98 6.85 14.98
N GLY A 254 20.70 5.92 15.91
CA GLY A 254 19.40 5.80 16.56
C GLY A 254 18.29 5.37 15.60
N LEU A 255 18.65 4.56 14.59
CA LEU A 255 17.77 3.75 13.74
C LEU A 255 17.77 2.32 14.30
N LEU A 256 16.72 1.52 14.08
CA LEU A 256 16.61 0.13 14.61
C LEU A 256 16.76 0.06 16.13
N LEU A 257 15.81 0.65 16.86
CA LEU A 257 16.01 0.97 18.28
C LEU A 257 15.65 -0.11 19.26
N GLU A 258 14.85 -1.07 18.83
CA GLU A 258 14.48 -2.22 19.64
C GLU A 258 15.77 -3.03 19.91
N PRO A 259 16.27 -3.07 21.16
CA PRO A 259 17.57 -3.67 21.45
C PRO A 259 17.61 -5.17 21.12
N SER A 260 16.47 -5.85 21.26
CA SER A 260 16.27 -7.27 20.91
C SER A 260 16.42 -7.54 19.42
N HIS A 261 15.93 -6.64 18.56
CA HIS A 261 16.06 -6.79 17.11
C HIS A 261 17.49 -6.52 16.64
N ARG A 262 18.16 -5.54 17.26
CA ARG A 262 19.51 -5.15 16.87
C ARG A 262 20.52 -6.27 17.08
N SER A 263 20.50 -6.95 18.23
CA SER A 263 21.45 -8.04 18.50
C SER A 263 21.28 -9.21 17.53
N SER A 264 20.04 -9.59 17.21
CA SER A 264 19.72 -10.64 16.24
C SER A 264 20.15 -10.28 14.82
N LEU A 265 19.92 -9.03 14.39
CA LEU A 265 20.34 -8.55 13.08
C LEU A 265 21.87 -8.46 12.96
N MET A 266 22.58 -8.10 14.03
CA MET A 266 24.05 -8.05 14.04
C MET A 266 24.68 -9.43 13.86
N SER A 267 24.15 -10.47 14.54
CA SER A 267 24.63 -11.83 14.35
C SER A 267 24.34 -12.36 12.95
N ALA A 268 23.16 -12.03 12.39
CA ALA A 268 22.81 -12.38 11.02
C ALA A 268 23.66 -11.65 9.96
N GLU A 269 24.06 -10.41 10.22
CA GLU A 269 24.99 -9.67 9.36
C GLU A 269 26.38 -10.33 9.33
N ALA A 270 26.91 -10.69 10.50
CA ALA A 270 28.20 -11.41 10.58
C ALA A 270 28.14 -12.78 9.89
N ALA A 271 26.99 -13.44 9.90
CA ALA A 271 26.74 -14.70 9.19
C ALA A 271 26.46 -14.54 7.69
N GLY A 272 26.37 -13.31 7.16
CA GLY A 272 26.02 -13.05 5.76
C GLY A 272 24.56 -13.31 5.41
N SER A 273 23.70 -13.57 6.40
CA SER A 273 22.28 -13.92 6.24
C SER A 273 21.34 -12.76 6.61
N LEU A 274 21.81 -11.51 6.48
CA LEU A 274 21.07 -10.32 6.92
C LEU A 274 19.70 -10.19 6.25
N ALA A 275 19.59 -10.48 4.94
CA ALA A 275 18.32 -10.40 4.24
C ALA A 275 17.29 -11.37 4.82
N ALA A 276 17.68 -12.63 5.08
CA ALA A 276 16.81 -13.65 5.66
C ALA A 276 16.36 -13.30 7.09
N ALA A 277 17.24 -12.72 7.90
CA ALA A 277 16.88 -12.25 9.24
C ALA A 277 15.89 -11.08 9.21
N ILE A 278 16.07 -10.15 8.26
CA ILE A 278 15.10 -9.06 8.04
C ILE A 278 13.75 -9.63 7.59
N ASP A 279 13.71 -10.61 6.67
CA ASP A 279 12.45 -11.23 6.22
C ASP A 279 11.72 -11.91 7.38
N HIS A 280 12.43 -12.72 8.17
CA HIS A 280 11.87 -13.39 9.34
C HIS A 280 11.27 -12.38 10.33
N GLN A 281 11.98 -11.28 10.59
CA GLN A 281 11.50 -10.24 11.49
C GLN A 281 10.29 -9.49 10.93
N LEU A 282 10.28 -9.17 9.64
CA LEU A 282 9.13 -8.59 8.96
C LEU A 282 7.92 -9.55 8.96
N GLY A 283 8.16 -10.86 8.95
CA GLY A 283 7.15 -11.90 9.09
C GLY A 283 6.47 -11.89 10.47
N LEU A 284 7.24 -11.93 11.55
CA LEU A 284 6.73 -11.86 12.92
C LEU A 284 5.94 -10.57 13.19
N GLU A 285 6.42 -9.45 12.67
CA GLU A 285 5.72 -8.18 12.81
C GLU A 285 4.47 -8.10 11.95
N ALA A 286 4.41 -8.79 10.80
CA ALA A 286 3.21 -8.87 10.00
C ALA A 286 2.08 -9.60 10.74
N GLU A 287 2.39 -10.63 11.53
CA GLU A 287 1.41 -11.32 12.38
C GLU A 287 0.87 -10.39 13.49
N LEU A 288 1.76 -9.63 14.15
CA LEU A 288 1.34 -8.62 15.13
C LEU A 288 0.50 -7.50 14.50
N LEU A 289 0.86 -7.06 13.29
CA LEU A 289 0.12 -6.04 12.57
C LEU A 289 -1.26 -6.57 12.15
N ASP A 290 -1.36 -7.84 11.79
CA ASP A 290 -2.63 -8.50 11.49
C ASP A 290 -3.51 -8.61 12.75
N LEU A 291 -2.94 -8.89 13.93
CA LEU A 291 -3.66 -8.83 15.23
C LEU A 291 -4.14 -7.41 15.59
N TYR A 292 -3.30 -6.39 15.40
CA TYR A 292 -3.70 -4.99 15.61
C TYR A 292 -4.74 -4.53 14.60
N LEU A 293 -4.59 -4.96 13.35
CA LEU A 293 -5.58 -4.75 12.31
C LEU A 293 -6.89 -5.42 12.70
N GLU A 294 -6.89 -6.66 13.19
CA GLU A 294 -8.09 -7.35 13.72
C GLU A 294 -8.77 -6.58 14.85
N ALA A 295 -8.02 -6.05 15.81
CA ALA A 295 -8.57 -5.18 16.83
C ALA A 295 -9.18 -3.91 16.22
N PHE A 296 -8.47 -3.25 15.31
CA PHE A 296 -8.96 -2.07 14.61
C PHE A 296 -10.23 -2.36 13.78
N TYR A 297 -10.25 -3.50 13.09
CA TYR A 297 -11.36 -4.05 12.33
C TYR A 297 -12.60 -4.27 13.20
N GLN A 298 -12.44 -4.68 14.46
CA GLN A 298 -13.57 -4.84 15.38
C GLN A 298 -14.14 -3.50 15.85
N TRP A 299 -13.31 -2.47 16.01
CA TRP A 299 -13.73 -1.15 16.48
C TRP A 299 -14.24 -0.24 15.37
N LEU A 300 -13.75 -0.39 14.14
CA LEU A 300 -14.11 0.45 13.00
C LEU A 300 -15.63 0.46 12.71
N PRO A 301 -16.34 -0.70 12.66
CA PRO A 301 -17.79 -0.73 12.54
C PRO A 301 -18.50 0.00 13.68
N ARG A 302 -18.01 -0.14 14.92
CA ARG A 302 -18.61 0.46 16.12
C ARG A 302 -18.55 1.99 16.06
N ILE A 303 -17.41 2.55 15.67
CA ILE A 303 -17.25 3.99 15.47
C ILE A 303 -18.15 4.46 14.31
N TYR A 304 -18.23 3.69 13.23
CA TYR A 304 -19.11 4.00 12.11
C TYR A 304 -20.59 3.98 12.52
N TYR A 305 -21.03 3.02 13.33
CA TYR A 305 -22.38 2.99 13.88
C TYR A 305 -22.69 4.23 14.71
N LEU A 306 -21.77 4.67 15.58
CA LEU A 306 -21.95 5.88 16.38
C LEU A 306 -22.06 7.15 15.51
N LEU A 307 -21.19 7.28 14.51
CA LEU A 307 -21.24 8.40 13.56
C LEU A 307 -22.55 8.40 12.76
N ALA A 308 -22.95 7.23 12.26
CA ALA A 308 -24.15 7.13 11.46
C ALA A 308 -25.44 7.29 12.29
N LEU A 309 -25.44 6.83 13.54
CA LEU A 309 -26.51 7.10 14.49
C LEU A 309 -26.61 8.62 14.78
N SER A 310 -25.48 9.31 14.95
CA SER A 310 -25.47 10.76 15.14
C SER A 310 -26.02 11.52 13.93
N LEU A 311 -25.72 11.05 12.71
CA LEU A 311 -26.29 11.56 11.47
C LEU A 311 -27.79 11.30 11.38
N GLY A 312 -28.26 10.12 11.77
CA GLY A 312 -29.68 9.78 11.80
C GLY A 312 -30.47 10.60 12.81
N LEU A 313 -29.96 10.76 14.04
CA LEU A 313 -30.59 11.59 15.08
C LEU A 313 -30.65 13.06 14.69
N GLY A 314 -29.63 13.57 13.99
CA GLY A 314 -29.64 14.95 13.48
C GLY A 314 -30.67 15.23 12.39
N ILE A 315 -31.31 14.21 11.81
CA ILE A 315 -32.38 14.35 10.81
C ILE A 315 -33.78 14.21 11.45
N ILE A 316 -33.87 13.56 12.61
CA ILE A 316 -35.13 13.32 13.34
C ILE A 316 -35.52 14.51 14.23
N ASN A 317 -34.60 15.45 14.49
CA ASN A 317 -34.83 16.70 15.21
C ASN A 317 -35.12 17.86 14.24
#